data_AF-A0A558FL18-F1
#
_entry.id   AF-A0A558FL18-F1
#
_cell.length_a   1.000
_cell.length_b   1.000
_cell.length_c   1.000
_cell.angle_alpha   90.00
_cell.angle_beta   90.00
_cell.angle_gamma   90.00
#
_symmetry.space_group_name_H-M   'P 1'
#
loop_
_entity.id
_entity.type
_entity.pdbx_description
1 polymer ?
#
loop_
_entity_poly.entity_id
_entity_poly.type
_entity_poly.pdbx_seq_one_letter_code
_entity_poly.pdbx_strand_id
1 'polypeptide(L)'
;DGFSFELATFQNPRGYNPSPIQTAETVASNLGEIGIEVDINQQSFGPFLEYTAQGRHDACFLGWYTDNADPDNFMYVLLHPQVEEDELTEGQDWVSFDAEGYNTSNRSAWANREYMDLVEQGQSTYDEAERESLYNEANQIAHDEAPWVYLDYADELRGVSSRVSGFQVAAISGPYLNLVSLN
;
A
#
# COMPACT_ATOMS: atom_id res chain seq x y z
N ASP A 1 -17.57 -1.89 -27.35
CA ASP A 1 -17.68 -1.81 -25.89
C ASP A 1 -16.50 -2.55 -25.30
N GLY A 2 -15.58 -1.82 -24.70
CA GLY A 2 -14.41 -2.33 -23.97
C GLY A 2 -14.40 -1.72 -22.56
N PHE A 3 -13.78 -2.41 -21.61
CA PHE A 3 -13.63 -1.90 -20.24
C PHE A 3 -12.48 -0.88 -20.22
N SER A 4 -12.69 0.27 -19.58
CA SER A 4 -11.69 1.33 -19.44
C SER A 4 -11.67 1.88 -18.02
N PHE A 5 -10.49 2.21 -17.50
CA PHE A 5 -10.37 2.82 -16.17
C PHE A 5 -9.15 3.77 -16.08
N GLU A 6 -9.18 4.68 -15.10
CA GLU A 6 -8.05 5.54 -14.75
C GLU A 6 -7.05 4.83 -13.81
N LEU A 7 -5.77 4.82 -14.17
CA LEU A 7 -4.68 4.44 -13.28
C LEU A 7 -3.92 5.69 -12.79
N ALA A 8 -4.17 6.09 -11.54
CA ALA A 8 -3.44 7.15 -10.89
C ALA A 8 -2.00 6.71 -10.54
N THR A 9 -1.01 7.52 -10.92
CA THR A 9 0.40 7.28 -10.65
C THR A 9 1.12 8.57 -10.25
N PHE A 10 2.31 8.43 -9.68
CA PHE A 10 3.15 9.54 -9.25
C PHE A 10 4.40 9.69 -10.13
N GLN A 11 4.88 10.91 -10.30
CA GLN A 11 6.01 11.19 -11.22
C GLN A 11 7.39 10.82 -10.65
N ASN A 12 7.56 10.91 -9.33
CA ASN A 12 8.88 10.80 -8.71
C ASN A 12 9.17 9.37 -8.22
N PRO A 13 10.37 8.82 -8.47
CA PRO A 13 10.76 7.52 -7.95
C PRO A 13 10.55 7.38 -6.44
N ARG A 14 10.05 6.22 -6.05
CA ARG A 14 9.98 5.74 -4.66
C ARG A 14 10.77 4.45 -4.59
N GLY A 15 11.34 4.09 -3.45
CA GLY A 15 12.12 2.84 -3.41
C GLY A 15 11.24 1.60 -3.54
N TYR A 16 9.93 1.67 -3.30
CA TYR A 16 8.97 0.60 -3.65
C TYR A 16 8.49 0.64 -5.12
N ASN A 17 8.76 1.72 -5.87
CA ASN A 17 8.48 1.83 -7.29
C ASN A 17 9.44 2.85 -7.93
N PRO A 18 10.60 2.39 -8.44
CA PRO A 18 11.66 3.28 -8.90
C PRO A 18 11.36 3.93 -10.26
N SER A 19 10.37 3.44 -11.01
CA SER A 19 10.03 3.91 -12.36
C SER A 19 8.51 3.94 -12.57
N PRO A 20 7.76 4.73 -11.79
CA PRO A 20 6.30 4.62 -11.70
C PRO A 20 5.55 4.90 -13.01
N ILE A 21 6.09 5.76 -13.87
CA ILE A 21 5.51 6.05 -15.19
C ILE A 21 5.71 4.84 -16.13
N GLN A 22 6.93 4.30 -16.20
CA GLN A 22 7.23 3.14 -17.05
C GLN A 22 6.47 1.89 -16.58
N THR A 23 6.30 1.72 -15.27
CA THR A 23 5.45 0.67 -14.69
C THR A 23 4.00 0.86 -15.16
N ALA A 24 3.47 2.09 -15.16
CA ALA A 24 2.09 2.36 -15.60
C ALA A 24 1.90 2.10 -17.10
N GLU A 25 2.85 2.54 -17.93
CA GLU A 25 2.86 2.29 -19.38
C GLU A 25 2.90 0.78 -19.69
N THR A 26 3.68 0.02 -18.92
CA THR A 26 3.75 -1.45 -19.06
C THR A 26 2.43 -2.11 -18.67
N VAL A 27 1.81 -1.71 -17.56
CA VAL A 27 0.49 -2.20 -17.14
C VAL A 27 -0.56 -1.86 -18.20
N ALA A 28 -0.59 -0.62 -18.69
CA ALA A 28 -1.51 -0.18 -19.74
C ALA A 28 -1.33 -0.99 -21.04
N SER A 29 -0.08 -1.23 -21.46
CA SER A 29 0.22 -2.06 -22.63
C SER A 29 -0.31 -3.48 -22.47
N ASN A 30 0.01 -4.14 -21.35
CA ASN A 30 -0.38 -5.53 -21.09
C ASN A 30 -1.90 -5.69 -20.99
N LEU A 31 -2.59 -4.75 -20.34
CA LEU A 31 -4.05 -4.75 -20.25
C LEU A 31 -4.71 -4.43 -21.61
N GLY A 32 -4.06 -3.60 -22.44
CA GLY A 32 -4.48 -3.34 -23.81
C GLY A 32 -4.50 -4.59 -24.70
N GLU A 33 -3.58 -5.55 -24.48
CA GLU A 33 -3.55 -6.83 -25.22
C GLU A 33 -4.81 -7.69 -25.00
N ILE A 34 -5.49 -7.52 -23.86
CA ILE A 34 -6.75 -8.19 -23.54
C ILE A 34 -7.98 -7.28 -23.70
N GLY A 35 -7.81 -6.10 -24.31
CA GLY A 35 -8.90 -5.19 -24.65
C GLY A 35 -9.36 -4.29 -23.50
N ILE A 36 -8.52 -4.07 -22.49
CA ILE A 36 -8.76 -3.12 -21.41
C ILE A 36 -7.98 -1.83 -21.67
N GLU A 37 -8.68 -0.70 -21.72
CA GLU A 37 -8.07 0.61 -21.90
C GLU A 37 -7.71 1.23 -20.54
N VAL A 38 -6.50 1.78 -20.41
CA VAL A 38 -6.02 2.41 -19.17
C VAL A 38 -5.64 3.85 -19.46
N ASP A 39 -6.31 4.80 -18.81
CA ASP A 39 -5.93 6.21 -18.83
C ASP A 39 -4.96 6.50 -17.69
N ILE A 40 -3.74 6.94 -17.99
CA ILE A 40 -2.69 7.14 -16.97
C ILE A 40 -2.79 8.57 -16.42
N ASN A 41 -3.26 8.70 -15.18
CA ASN A 41 -3.31 9.96 -14.45
C ASN A 41 -2.03 10.17 -13.64
N GLN A 42 -1.05 10.84 -14.24
CA GLN A 42 0.24 11.13 -13.59
C GLN A 42 0.24 12.46 -12.83
N GLN A 43 0.61 12.43 -11.55
CA GLN A 43 0.63 13.61 -10.69
C GLN A 43 1.95 13.77 -9.93
N SER A 44 2.25 14.98 -9.46
CA SER A 44 3.29 15.15 -8.43
C SER A 44 2.84 14.48 -7.13
N PHE A 45 3.77 13.94 -6.34
CA PHE A 45 3.42 13.01 -5.24
C PHE A 45 2.50 13.58 -4.15
N GLY A 46 2.66 14.85 -3.76
CA GLY A 46 1.77 15.47 -2.75
C GLY A 46 0.31 15.48 -3.22
N PRO A 47 -0.01 16.11 -4.36
CA PRO A 47 -1.33 16.04 -4.98
C PRO A 47 -1.83 14.61 -5.23
N PHE A 48 -0.97 13.69 -5.66
CA PHE A 48 -1.32 12.27 -5.81
C PHE A 48 -1.85 11.65 -4.51
N LEU A 49 -1.21 11.92 -3.37
CA LEU A 49 -1.67 11.42 -2.07
C LEU A 49 -3.03 12.01 -1.69
N GLU A 50 -3.26 13.30 -1.91
CA GLU A 50 -4.56 13.92 -1.63
C GLU A 50 -5.66 13.37 -2.55
N TYR A 51 -5.37 13.25 -3.84
CA TYR A 51 -6.29 12.72 -4.84
C TYR A 51 -6.73 11.30 -4.50
N THR A 52 -5.77 10.43 -4.16
CA THR A 52 -6.06 9.02 -3.81
C THR A 52 -6.70 8.86 -2.44
N ALA A 53 -6.40 9.73 -1.47
CA ALA A 53 -7.06 9.73 -0.17
C ALA A 53 -8.54 10.06 -0.23
N GLN A 54 -8.93 10.84 -1.24
CA GLN A 54 -10.31 11.23 -1.51
C GLN A 54 -11.05 10.20 -2.38
N GLY A 55 -10.44 9.05 -2.71
CA GLY A 55 -11.07 8.01 -3.53
C GLY A 55 -11.39 8.44 -4.96
N ARG A 56 -10.61 9.39 -5.52
CA ARG A 56 -10.91 9.97 -6.85
C ARG A 56 -10.40 9.14 -8.02
N HIS A 57 -9.63 8.09 -7.75
CA HIS A 57 -9.05 7.17 -8.73
C HIS A 57 -9.94 5.93 -8.93
N ASP A 58 -9.86 5.30 -10.11
CA ASP A 58 -10.39 3.93 -10.29
C ASP A 58 -9.38 2.90 -9.77
N ALA A 59 -8.10 3.09 -10.10
CA ALA A 59 -6.96 2.34 -9.57
C ALA A 59 -5.78 3.27 -9.30
N CYS A 60 -4.87 2.90 -8.40
CA CYS A 60 -3.65 3.68 -8.16
C CYS A 60 -2.45 2.80 -7.85
N PHE A 61 -1.25 3.28 -8.19
CA PHE A 61 -0.03 2.71 -7.62
C PHE A 61 0.25 3.29 -6.25
N LEU A 62 0.53 2.42 -5.29
CA LEU A 62 1.05 2.79 -3.99
C LEU A 62 2.08 1.76 -3.54
N GLY A 63 2.75 2.08 -2.45
CA GLY A 63 3.63 1.17 -1.75
C GLY A 63 3.96 1.72 -0.38
N TRP A 64 4.64 0.90 0.41
CA TRP A 64 4.88 1.18 1.82
C TRP A 64 6.27 0.77 2.25
N TYR A 65 6.75 1.44 3.30
CA TYR A 65 7.90 1.01 4.08
C TYR A 65 7.40 0.74 5.48
N THR A 66 7.89 -0.31 6.11
CA THR A 66 7.51 -0.54 7.50
C THR A 66 8.00 0.58 8.42
N ASP A 67 7.12 1.05 9.29
CA ASP A 67 7.43 2.09 10.28
C ASP A 67 7.97 1.50 11.60
N ASN A 68 7.71 0.23 11.86
CA ASN A 68 8.00 -0.40 13.16
C ASN A 68 8.40 -1.89 13.07
N ALA A 69 8.51 -2.47 11.87
CA ALA A 69 8.72 -3.90 11.62
C ALA A 69 7.66 -4.83 12.23
N ASP A 70 6.46 -4.31 12.49
CA ASP A 70 5.32 -5.09 12.95
C ASP A 70 4.34 -5.35 11.76
N PRO A 71 3.83 -6.58 11.55
CA PRO A 71 2.88 -6.88 10.48
C PRO A 71 1.63 -6.01 10.50
N ASP A 72 1.20 -5.56 11.69
CA ASP A 72 0.07 -4.67 11.88
C ASP A 72 0.20 -3.36 11.08
N ASN A 73 1.43 -2.85 10.92
CA ASN A 73 1.71 -1.63 10.18
C ASN A 73 1.42 -1.76 8.67
N PHE A 74 1.24 -2.97 8.15
CA PHE A 74 0.72 -3.17 6.80
C PHE A 74 -0.78 -3.45 6.83
N MET A 75 -1.22 -4.38 7.68
CA MET A 75 -2.60 -4.87 7.65
C MET A 75 -3.60 -3.82 8.15
N TYR A 76 -3.37 -3.31 9.36
CA TYR A 76 -4.29 -2.36 9.97
C TYR A 76 -4.17 -0.95 9.39
N VAL A 77 -2.94 -0.51 9.11
CA VAL A 77 -2.70 0.86 8.62
C VAL A 77 -3.11 1.01 7.16
N LEU A 78 -2.89 0.01 6.30
CA LEU A 78 -3.09 0.18 4.86
C LEU A 78 -4.36 -0.47 4.31
N LEU A 79 -4.91 -1.50 4.96
CA LEU A 79 -6.03 -2.25 4.36
C LEU A 79 -7.26 -2.31 5.26
N HIS A 80 -7.10 -2.30 6.58
CA HIS A 80 -8.24 -2.22 7.49
C HIS A 80 -8.99 -0.89 7.33
N PRO A 81 -10.32 -0.89 7.14
CA PRO A 81 -11.11 0.32 6.90
C PRO A 81 -11.30 1.19 8.15
N GLN A 82 -11.13 0.62 9.35
CA GLN A 82 -11.28 1.27 10.67
C GLN A 82 -12.66 1.90 10.90
N VAL A 83 -13.67 1.39 10.21
CA VAL A 83 -15.09 1.67 10.49
C VAL A 83 -15.66 0.60 11.40
N GLU A 84 -16.74 0.93 12.10
CA GLU A 84 -17.47 -0.05 12.91
C GLU A 84 -18.11 -1.12 12.01
N GLU A 85 -18.20 -2.35 12.52
CA GLU A 85 -18.70 -3.51 11.74
C GLU A 85 -20.16 -3.33 11.27
N ASP A 86 -20.96 -2.58 12.02
CA ASP A 86 -22.37 -2.31 11.72
C ASP A 86 -22.58 -1.32 10.57
N GLU A 87 -21.55 -0.58 10.17
CA GLU A 87 -21.52 0.22 8.94
C GLU A 87 -21.44 -0.65 7.68
N LEU A 88 -20.99 -1.90 7.81
CA LEU A 88 -20.98 -2.86 6.71
C LEU A 88 -22.34 -3.56 6.64
N THR A 89 -22.90 -3.71 5.44
CA THR A 89 -24.08 -4.58 5.23
C THR A 89 -23.67 -6.01 4.87
N GLU A 90 -24.55 -7.00 5.05
CA GLU A 90 -24.21 -8.39 4.78
C GLU A 90 -23.85 -8.58 3.29
N GLY A 91 -22.69 -9.19 3.02
CA GLY A 91 -22.16 -9.36 1.66
C GLY A 91 -21.53 -8.11 1.04
N GLN A 92 -21.41 -7.01 1.78
CA GLN A 92 -20.67 -5.83 1.36
C GLN A 92 -19.17 -6.01 1.69
N ASP A 93 -18.34 -5.90 0.67
CA ASP A 93 -16.88 -6.05 0.68
C ASP A 93 -16.13 -4.72 0.48
N TRP A 94 -16.84 -3.60 0.64
CA TRP A 94 -16.30 -2.26 0.46
C TRP A 94 -16.94 -1.25 1.42
N VAL A 95 -16.33 -0.10 1.60
CA VAL A 95 -16.86 1.04 2.36
C VAL A 95 -16.63 2.33 1.60
N SER A 96 -17.54 3.30 1.73
CA SER A 96 -17.38 4.60 1.09
C SER A 96 -16.14 5.33 1.62
N PHE A 97 -15.39 5.99 0.74
CA PHE A 97 -14.32 6.91 1.15
C PHE A 97 -14.82 8.08 2.02
N ASP A 98 -16.12 8.39 1.95
CA ASP A 98 -16.78 9.42 2.75
C ASP A 98 -17.34 8.89 4.09
N ALA A 99 -17.17 7.61 4.40
CA ALA A 99 -17.67 7.04 5.66
C ALA A 99 -16.98 7.70 6.87
N GLU A 100 -17.75 7.92 7.94
CA GLU A 100 -17.21 8.51 9.17
C GLU A 100 -16.15 7.59 9.77
N GLY A 101 -14.98 8.15 10.11
CA GLY A 101 -13.87 7.39 10.67
C GLY A 101 -13.06 6.57 9.66
N TYR A 102 -13.40 6.59 8.37
CA TYR A 102 -12.71 5.79 7.36
C TYR A 102 -11.20 6.03 7.33
N ASN A 103 -10.44 4.93 7.38
CA ASN A 103 -9.00 4.93 7.20
C ASN A 103 -8.64 5.25 5.74
N THR A 104 -8.39 6.53 5.47
CA THR A 104 -8.02 6.96 4.12
C THR A 104 -6.77 6.28 3.56
N SER A 105 -5.86 5.73 4.38
CA SER A 105 -4.68 5.00 3.88
C SER A 105 -5.06 3.72 3.13
N ASN A 106 -6.24 3.16 3.41
CA ASN A 106 -6.86 2.17 2.55
C ASN A 106 -7.29 2.86 1.25
N ARG A 107 -6.51 2.67 0.17
CA ARG A 107 -6.82 3.23 -1.15
C ARG A 107 -7.75 2.36 -1.98
N SER A 108 -8.13 1.20 -1.46
CA SER A 108 -8.96 0.23 -2.17
C SER A 108 -10.45 0.35 -1.82
N ALA A 109 -10.80 1.09 -0.76
CA ALA A 109 -12.14 1.05 -0.16
C ALA A 109 -12.59 -0.35 0.29
N TRP A 110 -11.72 -1.36 0.26
CA TRP A 110 -12.06 -2.73 0.63
C TRP A 110 -12.33 -2.83 2.13
N ALA A 111 -13.34 -3.63 2.49
CA ALA A 111 -13.71 -3.90 3.86
C ALA A 111 -14.21 -5.33 3.96
N ASN A 112 -13.62 -6.14 4.83
CA ASN A 112 -14.03 -7.52 5.06
C ASN A 112 -14.06 -7.79 6.56
N ARG A 113 -15.20 -8.26 7.07
CA ARG A 113 -15.41 -8.46 8.51
C ARG A 113 -14.45 -9.47 9.12
N GLU A 114 -14.23 -10.59 8.44
CA GLU A 114 -13.32 -11.63 8.95
C GLU A 114 -11.88 -11.13 8.97
N TYR A 115 -11.47 -10.38 7.94
CA TYR A 115 -10.18 -9.69 7.94
C TYR A 115 -10.06 -8.70 9.11
N MET A 116 -11.08 -7.88 9.34
CA MET A 116 -11.11 -6.91 10.43
C MET A 116 -10.95 -7.60 11.78
N ASP A 117 -11.78 -8.61 12.05
CA ASP A 117 -11.74 -9.39 13.29
C ASP A 117 -10.38 -10.05 13.54
N LEU A 118 -9.77 -10.63 12.51
CA LEU A 118 -8.47 -11.29 12.62
C LEU A 118 -7.34 -10.29 12.92
N VAL A 119 -7.35 -9.13 12.26
CA VAL A 119 -6.35 -8.08 12.48
C VAL A 119 -6.48 -7.48 13.88
N GLU A 120 -7.70 -7.17 14.32
CA GLU A 120 -7.95 -6.62 15.66
C GLU A 120 -7.61 -7.61 16.77
N GLN A 121 -7.93 -8.90 16.58
CA GLN A 121 -7.45 -9.96 17.47
C GLN A 121 -5.92 -9.99 17.51
N GLY A 122 -5.26 -9.95 16.34
CA GLY A 122 -3.80 -9.92 16.23
C GLY A 122 -3.13 -8.75 16.97
N GLN A 123 -3.79 -7.60 17.07
CA GLN A 123 -3.31 -6.45 17.86
C GLN A 123 -3.37 -6.68 19.38
N SER A 124 -4.30 -7.51 19.85
CA SER A 124 -4.52 -7.78 21.27
C SER A 124 -3.84 -9.07 21.78
N THR A 125 -3.32 -9.90 20.86
CA THR A 125 -2.65 -11.17 21.15
C THR A 125 -1.15 -10.98 21.43
N TYR A 126 -0.69 -11.48 22.58
CA TYR A 126 0.74 -11.42 22.98
C TYR A 126 1.53 -12.68 22.61
N ASP A 127 0.88 -13.83 22.42
CA ASP A 127 1.55 -15.05 22.00
C ASP A 127 1.94 -14.92 20.52
N GLU A 128 3.23 -15.04 20.22
CA GLU A 128 3.77 -14.78 18.90
C GLU A 128 3.26 -15.77 17.85
N ALA A 129 3.10 -17.05 18.21
CA ALA A 129 2.66 -18.09 17.28
C ALA A 129 1.16 -17.97 16.98
N GLU A 130 0.35 -17.65 18.00
CA GLU A 130 -1.07 -17.34 17.82
C GLU A 130 -1.26 -16.10 16.95
N ARG A 131 -0.50 -15.03 17.23
CA ARG A 131 -0.52 -13.78 16.45
C ARG A 131 -0.10 -13.99 15.00
N GLU A 132 0.92 -14.82 14.76
CA GLU A 132 1.35 -15.21 13.42
C GLU A 132 0.23 -15.94 12.65
N SER A 133 -0.49 -16.86 13.30
CA SER A 133 -1.63 -17.56 12.66
C SER A 133 -2.72 -16.57 12.23
N LEU A 134 -3.13 -15.68 13.13
CA LEU A 134 -4.18 -14.67 12.87
C LEU A 134 -3.82 -13.80 11.66
N TYR A 135 -2.59 -13.29 11.60
CA TYR A 135 -2.15 -12.47 10.47
C TYR A 135 -1.95 -13.25 9.18
N ASN A 136 -1.55 -14.52 9.23
CA ASN A 136 -1.50 -15.37 8.04
C ASN A 136 -2.91 -15.62 7.47
N GLU A 137 -3.90 -15.85 8.33
CA GLU A 137 -5.30 -15.99 7.91
C GLU A 137 -5.84 -14.69 7.31
N ALA A 138 -5.58 -13.54 7.92
CA ALA A 138 -5.95 -12.23 7.38
C ALA A 138 -5.28 -11.96 6.01
N ASN A 139 -3.98 -12.28 5.88
CA ASN A 139 -3.28 -12.17 4.60
C ASN A 139 -3.86 -13.11 3.53
N GLN A 140 -4.31 -14.31 3.89
CA GLN A 140 -4.92 -15.25 2.95
C GLN A 140 -6.23 -14.68 2.39
N ILE A 141 -7.07 -14.06 3.24
CA ILE A 141 -8.30 -13.39 2.80
C ILE A 141 -7.98 -12.26 1.82
N ALA A 142 -7.04 -11.38 2.18
CA ALA A 142 -6.63 -10.29 1.30
C ALA A 142 -6.03 -10.81 -0.02
N HIS A 143 -5.27 -11.89 0.00
CA HIS A 143 -4.76 -12.52 -1.21
C HIS A 143 -5.89 -13.04 -2.12
N ASP A 144 -6.87 -13.73 -1.54
CA ASP A 144 -7.94 -14.40 -2.29
C ASP A 144 -8.99 -13.42 -2.84
N GLU A 145 -9.26 -12.33 -2.11
CA GLU A 145 -10.18 -11.26 -2.55
C GLU A 145 -9.50 -10.19 -3.42
N ALA A 146 -8.17 -10.16 -3.43
CA ALA A 146 -7.34 -9.29 -4.27
C ALA A 146 -7.75 -7.79 -4.26
N PRO A 147 -7.89 -7.13 -3.08
CA PRO A 147 -8.11 -5.69 -3.02
C PRO A 147 -6.90 -4.90 -3.55
N TRP A 148 -5.72 -5.55 -3.60
CA TRP A 148 -4.52 -5.06 -4.27
C TRP A 148 -3.98 -6.10 -5.26
N VAL A 149 -3.25 -5.61 -6.25
CA VAL A 149 -2.34 -6.41 -7.07
C VAL A 149 -0.91 -6.15 -6.60
N TYR A 150 -0.29 -7.13 -5.95
CA TYR A 150 1.10 -7.04 -5.49
C TYR A 150 2.06 -7.08 -6.68
N LEU A 151 2.92 -6.07 -6.82
CA LEU A 151 3.84 -5.95 -7.96
C LEU A 151 5.26 -6.42 -7.65
N ASP A 152 5.85 -5.95 -6.55
CA ASP A 152 7.27 -6.19 -6.22
C ASP A 152 7.58 -5.89 -4.74
N TYR A 153 8.69 -6.43 -4.26
CA TYR A 153 9.44 -5.99 -3.09
C TYR A 153 10.83 -5.50 -3.54
N ALA A 154 10.91 -4.20 -3.83
CA ALA A 154 12.10 -3.62 -4.43
C ALA A 154 13.26 -3.44 -3.43
N ASP A 155 14.49 -3.71 -3.89
CA ASP A 155 15.71 -3.49 -3.13
C ASP A 155 16.01 -2.00 -2.92
N GLU A 156 16.34 -1.60 -1.69
CA GLU A 156 16.78 -0.24 -1.39
C GLU A 156 18.25 -0.02 -1.79
N LEU A 157 18.44 0.76 -2.86
CA LEU A 157 19.78 1.16 -3.32
C LEU A 157 20.14 2.58 -2.86
N ARG A 158 21.38 2.75 -2.37
CA ARG A 158 21.94 4.04 -1.94
C ARG A 158 23.35 4.23 -2.49
N GLY A 159 23.55 5.29 -3.27
CA GLY A 159 24.88 5.71 -3.73
C GLY A 159 25.60 6.56 -2.68
N VAL A 160 26.72 6.08 -2.15
CA VAL A 160 27.49 6.76 -1.09
C VAL A 160 28.89 7.09 -1.60
N SER A 161 29.29 8.37 -1.49
CA SER A 161 30.62 8.83 -1.88
C SER A 161 31.71 8.18 -1.00
N SER A 162 32.86 7.85 -1.57
CA SER A 162 34.00 7.26 -0.82
C SER A 162 34.55 8.16 0.30
N ARG A 163 34.21 9.45 0.29
CA ARG A 163 34.53 10.41 1.37
C ARG A 163 33.62 10.31 2.58
N VAL A 164 32.51 9.56 2.48
CA VAL A 164 31.52 9.43 3.54
C VAL A 164 31.82 8.15 4.33
N SER A 165 31.97 8.29 5.64
CA SER A 165 32.14 7.18 6.58
C SER A 165 30.92 7.10 7.50
N GLY A 166 30.57 5.90 7.97
CA GLY A 166 29.52 5.71 8.98
C GLY A 166 28.07 5.79 8.47
N PHE A 167 27.85 5.92 7.15
CA PHE A 167 26.52 5.80 6.56
C PHE A 167 26.00 4.36 6.66
N GLN A 168 24.81 4.19 7.23
CA GLN A 168 24.12 2.92 7.34
C GLN A 168 22.73 3.04 6.73
N VAL A 169 22.33 2.02 5.96
CA VAL A 169 20.94 1.86 5.52
C VAL A 169 20.17 1.31 6.72
N ALA A 170 19.12 2.02 7.14
CA ALA A 170 18.23 1.57 8.18
C ALA A 170 17.03 0.85 7.55
N ALA A 171 16.59 -0.26 8.14
CA ALA A 171 15.41 -0.98 7.66
C ALA A 171 14.09 -0.23 7.96
N ILE A 172 14.13 0.66 8.95
CA ILE A 172 13.02 1.51 9.39
C ILE A 172 13.53 2.94 9.44
N SER A 173 12.72 3.90 8.97
CA SER A 173 13.04 5.33 8.95
C SER A 173 14.19 5.70 7.99
N GLY A 174 14.81 6.85 8.22
CA GLY A 174 15.90 7.38 7.40
C GLY A 174 17.30 6.98 7.89
N PRO A 175 18.34 7.34 7.13
CA PRO A 175 19.72 7.07 7.52
C PRO A 175 20.09 7.82 8.80
N TYR A 176 20.86 7.17 9.68
CA TYR A 176 21.37 7.76 10.92
C TYR A 176 22.50 8.76 10.66
N LEU A 177 22.13 9.99 10.27
CA LEU A 177 23.10 11.03 9.89
C LEU A 177 24.04 11.45 11.03
N ASN A 178 23.67 11.21 12.29
CA ASN A 178 24.54 11.44 13.44
C ASN A 178 25.74 10.47 13.51
N LEU A 179 25.69 9.35 12.78
CA LEU A 179 26.81 8.41 12.65
C LEU A 179 27.74 8.77 11.48
N VAL A 180 27.34 9.73 10.64
CA VAL A 180 28.03 10.05 9.40
C VAL A 180 29.14 11.08 9.64
N SER A 181 30.31 10.82 9.06
CA SER A 181 31.42 11.77 8.99
C SER A 181 31.97 11.89 7.56
N LEU A 182 32.64 13.01 7.29
CA LEU A 182 33.36 13.24 6.03
C LEU A 182 34.86 13.13 6.30
N ASN A 183 35.55 12.37 5.45
CA ASN A 183 37.01 12.28 5.42
C ASN A 183 37.62 13.42 4.60
#